data_AF-A0A841H1W6-F1
#
_entry.id   AF-A0A841H1W6-F1
#
_cell.length_a   1.000
_cell.length_b   1.000
_cell.length_c   1.000
_cell.angle_alpha   90.00
_cell.angle_beta   90.00
_cell.angle_gamma   90.00
#
_symmetry.space_group_name_H-M   'P 1'
#
loop_
_entity.id
_entity.type
_entity.pdbx_description
1 polymer ?
#
loop_
_entity_poly.entity_id
_entity_poly.type
_entity_poly.pdbx_seq_one_letter_code
_entity_poly.pdbx_strand_id
1 'polypeptide(L)'
;MPQRRASDQGWVKFVGWAACLILAASLTYTFVRALTRGPAGIDPLFFGLQSLASTLFLVYSVRMRNRIFIAANAVAVANALGTLAVALGARGG
;
A
#
# COMPACT_ATOMS: atom_id res chain seq x y z
N MET A 1 -19.98 30.85 -5.74
CA MET A 1 -18.65 30.56 -6.31
C MET A 1 -18.37 29.04 -6.32
N PRO A 2 -18.89 28.26 -7.28
CA PRO A 2 -18.67 26.80 -7.34
C PRO A 2 -17.46 26.36 -8.19
N GLN A 3 -16.87 27.24 -9.00
CA GLN A 3 -15.97 26.83 -10.10
C GLN A 3 -14.53 26.47 -9.67
N ARG A 4 -14.00 27.01 -8.57
CA ARG A 4 -12.65 26.69 -8.05
C ARG A 4 -12.53 25.26 -7.49
N ARG A 5 -13.62 24.67 -7.01
CA ARG A 5 -13.59 23.30 -6.44
C ARG A 5 -13.39 22.21 -7.50
N ALA A 6 -13.73 22.46 -8.77
CA ALA A 6 -13.66 21.45 -9.82
C ALA A 6 -12.23 21.27 -10.38
N SER A 7 -11.45 22.34 -10.49
CA SER A 7 -10.04 22.28 -10.94
C SER A 7 -9.13 21.60 -9.91
N ASP A 8 -9.36 21.83 -8.61
CA ASP A 8 -8.59 21.20 -7.54
C ASP A 8 -8.80 19.67 -7.50
N GLN A 9 -9.98 19.18 -7.91
CA GLN A 9 -10.26 17.74 -7.92
C GLN A 9 -9.41 16.97 -8.93
N GLY A 10 -9.05 17.58 -10.06
CA GLY A 10 -8.21 16.93 -11.08
C GLY A 10 -6.78 16.71 -10.58
N TRP A 11 -6.18 17.77 -10.03
CA TRP A 11 -4.82 17.71 -9.48
C TRP A 11 -4.73 16.76 -8.28
N VAL A 12 -5.67 16.84 -7.34
CA VAL A 12 -5.71 15.95 -6.16
C VAL A 12 -5.86 14.47 -6.58
N LYS A 13 -6.67 14.18 -7.61
CA LYS A 13 -6.78 12.82 -8.16
C LYS A 13 -5.49 12.35 -8.80
N PHE A 14 -4.80 13.20 -9.56
CA PHE A 14 -3.54 12.86 -10.21
C PHE A 14 -2.44 12.58 -9.18
N VAL A 15 -2.29 13.45 -8.17
CA VAL A 15 -1.34 13.25 -7.07
C VAL A 15 -1.67 11.98 -6.28
N GLY A 16 -2.96 11.70 -6.04
CA GLY A 16 -3.39 10.45 -5.41
C GLY A 16 -3.00 9.20 -6.20
N TRP A 17 -3.15 9.22 -7.53
CA TRP A 17 -2.69 8.15 -8.40
C TRP A 17 -1.17 8.00 -8.39
N ALA A 18 -0.43 9.10 -8.50
CA ALA A 18 1.03 9.08 -8.48
C ALA A 18 1.57 8.52 -7.16
N ALA A 19 1.06 9.02 -6.03
CA ALA A 19 1.42 8.53 -4.70
C ALA A 19 1.09 7.03 -4.55
N CYS A 20 -0.09 6.60 -5.02
CA CYS A 20 -0.50 5.20 -5.02
C CYS A 20 0.46 4.32 -5.83
N LEU A 21 0.82 4.72 -7.05
CA LEU A 21 1.71 3.95 -7.91
C LEU A 21 3.12 3.85 -7.32
N ILE A 22 3.63 4.94 -6.75
CA ILE A 22 4.95 4.98 -6.09
C ILE A 22 4.96 4.07 -4.85
N LEU A 23 3.92 4.14 -4.02
CA LEU A 23 3.77 3.27 -2.85
C LEU A 23 3.70 1.81 -3.29
N ALA A 24 2.82 1.48 -4.24
CA ALA A 24 2.68 0.12 -4.76
C ALA A 24 4.01 -0.41 -5.32
N ALA A 25 4.72 0.38 -6.13
CA ALA A 25 6.03 0.00 -6.68
C ALA A 25 7.07 -0.24 -5.58
N SER A 26 7.11 0.61 -4.55
CA SER A 26 8.05 0.47 -3.42
C SER A 26 7.77 -0.80 -2.60
N LEU A 27 6.50 -1.08 -2.33
CA LEU A 27 6.04 -2.29 -1.64
C LEU A 27 6.35 -3.55 -2.46
N THR A 28 6.04 -3.55 -3.76
CA THR A 28 6.34 -4.65 -4.67
C THR A 28 7.85 -4.90 -4.78
N TYR A 29 8.67 -3.84 -4.91
CA TYR A 29 10.12 -3.98 -4.93
C TYR A 29 10.64 -4.64 -3.65
N THR A 30 10.12 -4.22 -2.49
CA THR A 30 10.55 -4.78 -1.21
C THR A 30 10.15 -6.26 -1.08
N PHE A 31 8.95 -6.62 -1.54
CA PHE A 31 8.47 -8.00 -1.60
C PHE A 31 9.34 -8.87 -2.52
N VAL A 32 9.61 -8.41 -3.76
CA VAL A 32 10.46 -9.13 -4.72
C VAL A 32 11.90 -9.25 -4.19
N ARG A 33 12.42 -8.20 -3.55
CA ARG A 33 13.74 -8.24 -2.90
C ARG A 33 13.76 -9.26 -1.77
N ALA A 34 12.72 -9.34 -0.95
CA ALA A 34 12.59 -10.32 0.13
C ALA A 34 12.65 -11.75 -0.40
N LEU A 35 11.95 -12.02 -1.51
CA LEU A 35 11.91 -13.32 -2.15
C LEU A 35 13.25 -13.71 -2.80
N THR A 36 13.94 -12.75 -3.43
CA THR A 36 15.14 -13.03 -4.23
C THR A 36 16.44 -12.97 -3.43
N ARG A 37 16.52 -12.12 -2.41
CA ARG A 37 17.74 -11.88 -1.61
C ARG A 37 17.59 -12.25 -0.14
N GLY A 38 16.45 -12.82 0.24
CA GLY A 38 16.09 -13.13 1.61
C GLY A 38 15.57 -11.92 2.39
N PRO A 39 14.96 -12.13 3.57
CA PRO A 39 14.30 -11.08 4.34
C PRO A 39 15.25 -10.26 5.23
N ALA A 40 16.57 -10.29 4.97
CA ALA A 40 17.55 -9.55 5.75
C ALA A 40 17.28 -8.03 5.68
N GLY A 41 17.01 -7.43 6.83
CA GLY A 41 16.66 -6.01 6.96
C GLY A 41 15.18 -5.68 6.79
N ILE A 42 14.29 -6.68 6.74
CA ILE A 42 12.85 -6.48 6.79
C ILE A 42 12.42 -6.41 8.25
N ASP A 43 11.79 -5.31 8.64
CA ASP A 43 11.15 -5.17 9.95
C ASP A 43 9.71 -5.75 9.88
N PRO A 44 9.46 -6.92 10.48
CA PRO A 44 8.13 -7.54 10.45
C PRO A 44 7.08 -6.68 11.14
N LEU A 45 7.47 -5.86 12.13
CA LEU A 45 6.55 -5.03 12.88
C LEU A 45 6.06 -3.85 12.02
N PHE A 46 6.97 -3.25 11.24
CA PHE A 46 6.61 -2.24 10.24
C PHE A 46 5.60 -2.79 9.22
N PHE A 47 5.85 -3.97 8.64
CA PHE A 47 4.96 -4.57 7.65
C PHE A 47 3.63 -5.06 8.26
N GLY A 48 3.63 -5.50 9.52
CA GLY A 48 2.41 -5.79 10.27
C GLY A 48 1.53 -4.55 10.48
N LEU A 49 2.12 -3.45 10.96
CA LEU A 49 1.42 -2.18 11.13
C LEU A 49 0.97 -1.58 9.80
N GLN A 50 1.78 -1.70 8.74
CA GLN A 50 1.43 -1.26 7.38
C GLN A 50 0.25 -2.06 6.83
N SER A 51 0.19 -3.37 7.10
CA SER A 51 -0.95 -4.22 6.71
C SER A 51 -2.22 -3.77 7.44
N LEU A 52 -2.14 -3.50 8.74
CA LEU A 52 -3.25 -2.99 9.54
C LEU A 52 -3.74 -1.63 9.01
N ALA A 53 -2.82 -0.68 8.79
CA ALA A 53 -3.12 0.65 8.30
C ALA A 53 -3.75 0.61 6.90
N SER A 54 -3.18 -0.18 5.98
CA SER A 54 -3.72 -0.33 4.63
C SER A 54 -5.10 -0.99 4.65
N THR A 55 -5.35 -1.94 5.55
CA THR A 55 -6.68 -2.55 5.73
C THR A 55 -7.71 -1.52 6.22
N LEU A 56 -7.35 -0.69 7.20
CA LEU A 56 -8.21 0.39 7.69
C LEU A 56 -8.51 1.42 6.60
N PHE A 57 -7.50 1.82 5.82
CA PHE A 57 -7.69 2.70 4.68
C PHE A 57 -8.52 2.06 3.56
N LEU A 58 -8.39 0.76 3.34
CA LEU A 58 -9.23 0.01 2.41
C LEU A 58 -10.70 0.09 2.83
N VAL A 59 -11.02 -0.22 4.08
CA VAL A 59 -12.38 -0.12 4.63
C VAL A 59 -12.93 1.30 4.50
N TYR A 60 -12.13 2.31 4.85
CA TYR A 60 -12.50 3.71 4.71
C TYR A 60 -12.78 4.09 3.24
N SER A 61 -11.91 3.64 2.32
CA SER A 61 -12.03 3.95 0.89
C SER A 61 -13.24 3.31 0.23
N VAL A 62 -13.63 2.09 0.67
CA VAL A 62 -14.88 1.43 0.28
C VAL A 62 -16.08 2.27 0.73
N ARG A 63 -16.09 2.74 1.97
CA ARG A 63 -17.15 3.61 2.51
C ARG A 63 -17.26 4.92 1.74
N MET A 64 -16.14 5.48 1.29
CA MET A 64 -16.08 6.69 0.46
C MET A 64 -16.33 6.44 -1.03
N ARG A 65 -16.55 5.18 -1.46
CA ARG A 65 -16.65 4.77 -2.87
C ARG A 65 -15.46 5.26 -3.73
N ASN A 66 -14.29 5.46 -3.13
CA ASN A 66 -13.11 5.96 -3.81
C ASN A 66 -12.31 4.79 -4.40
N ARG A 67 -12.63 4.45 -5.66
CA ARG A 67 -12.02 3.30 -6.37
C ARG A 67 -10.49 3.32 -6.42
N ILE A 68 -9.89 4.52 -6.48
CA ILE A 68 -8.43 4.68 -6.55
C ILE A 68 -7.80 4.23 -5.23
N PHE A 69 -8.33 4.72 -4.11
CA PHE A 69 -7.85 4.33 -2.78
C PHE A 69 -8.14 2.86 -2.48
N ILE A 70 -9.24 2.30 -3.00
CA ILE A 70 -9.53 0.86 -2.85
C ILE A 70 -8.42 0.04 -3.53
N ALA A 71 -8.11 0.34 -4.80
CA ALA A 71 -7.07 -0.37 -5.53
C ALA A 71 -5.68 -0.22 -4.86
N ALA A 72 -5.34 1.01 -4.44
CA ALA A 72 -4.10 1.32 -3.74
C ALA A 72 -3.90 0.46 -2.50
N ASN A 73 -4.89 0.47 -1.62
CA ASN A 73 -4.80 -0.17 -0.32
C ASN A 73 -4.93 -1.68 -0.43
N ALA A 74 -5.67 -2.22 -1.42
CA ALA A 74 -5.68 -3.64 -1.70
C ALA A 74 -4.29 -4.16 -2.10
N VAL A 75 -3.59 -3.45 -3.00
CA VAL A 75 -2.22 -3.79 -3.40
C VAL A 75 -1.25 -3.66 -2.22
N ALA A 76 -1.40 -2.62 -1.42
CA ALA A 76 -0.58 -2.42 -0.22
C ALA A 76 -0.77 -3.54 0.81
N VAL A 77 -2.01 -3.96 1.08
CA VAL A 77 -2.32 -5.10 1.95
C VAL A 77 -1.68 -6.38 1.40
N ALA A 78 -1.87 -6.68 0.11
CA ALA A 78 -1.32 -7.89 -0.50
C ALA A 78 0.21 -7.96 -0.38
N ASN A 79 0.90 -6.87 -0.72
CA ASN A 79 2.37 -6.80 -0.63
C ASN A 79 2.86 -6.85 0.82
N ALA A 80 2.20 -6.16 1.75
CA ALA A 80 2.63 -6.13 3.14
C ALA A 80 2.44 -7.49 3.82
N LEU A 81 1.30 -8.16 3.58
CA LEU A 81 1.06 -9.52 4.05
C LEU A 81 2.03 -10.53 3.43
N GLY A 82 2.28 -10.43 2.12
CA GLY A 82 3.26 -11.29 1.45
C GLY A 82 4.67 -11.12 2.02
N THR A 83 5.10 -9.88 2.25
CA THR A 83 6.42 -9.58 2.83
C THR A 83 6.51 -10.07 4.28
N LEU A 84 5.45 -9.90 5.06
CA LEU A 84 5.37 -10.41 6.43
C LEU A 84 5.42 -11.94 6.47
N ALA A 85 4.69 -12.63 5.58
CA ALA A 85 4.69 -14.08 5.50
C ALA A 85 6.08 -14.63 5.16
N VAL A 86 6.79 -14.02 4.22
CA VAL A 86 8.19 -14.37 3.88
C VAL A 86 9.11 -14.14 5.08
N ALA A 87 8.98 -13.00 5.77
CA ALA A 87 9.81 -12.67 6.93
C ALA A 87 9.57 -13.62 8.12
N LEU A 88 8.33 -14.05 8.35
CA LEU A 88 7.98 -15.00 9.40
C LEU A 88 8.41 -16.43 9.05
N GLY A 89 8.24 -16.87 7.79
CA GLY A 89 8.66 -18.19 7.32
C GLY A 89 10.17 -18.40 7.43
N ALA A 90 10.97 -17.36 7.16
CA ALA A 90 12.43 -17.41 7.28
C ALA A 90 12.96 -17.35 8.73
N ARG A 91 12.11 -17.04 9.72
CA ARG A 91 12.49 -17.06 11.14
C ARG A 91 12.21 -18.41 11.82
N GLY A 92 11.42 -19.26 11.18
CA GLY A 92 10.99 -20.56 11.73
C GLY A 92 11.70 -21.78 11.15
N GLY A 93 12.57 -21.61 10.15
CA GLY A 93 13.45 -22.65 9.59
C GLY A 93 14.91 -22.35 9.90
#